data_AF-V9F1H5-F1
#
_entry.id   AF-V9F1H5-F1
#
_cell.length_a   1.000
_cell.length_b   1.000
_cell.length_c   1.000
_cell.angle_alpha   90.00
_cell.angle_beta   90.00
_cell.angle_gamma   90.00
#
_symmetry.space_group_name_H-M   'P 1'
#
loop_
_entity.id
_entity.type
_entity.pdbx_description
1 polymer ?
#
loop_
_entity_poly.entity_id
_entity_poly.type
_entity_poly.pdbx_seq_one_letter_code
_entity_poly.pdbx_strand_id
1 'polypeptide(L)'
;MKVLLINEGSLSDFEVLSLMQERKEQRLHKSAMVAYAERNWMDHKVLKFLTQSHSHCSTLSSSSIQDFLKELEQADLPALTSAEKLQFINHLPTELVDIHLIIEDCAGRFSETQVDELIRIVERTLAAELLERRNADAQAKDTAEAEAEE
;
A
#
# COMPACT_ATOMS: atom_id res chain seq x y z
N MET A 1 -29.07 -5.01 17.48
CA MET A 1 -27.62 -5.31 17.41
C MET A 1 -26.94 -4.51 18.52
N LYS A 2 -26.07 -5.11 19.34
CA LYS A 2 -25.26 -4.39 20.34
C LYS A 2 -23.81 -4.42 19.85
N VAL A 3 -23.13 -3.27 19.91
CA VAL A 3 -21.71 -3.17 19.59
C VAL A 3 -20.93 -3.63 20.82
N LEU A 4 -20.09 -4.66 20.65
CA LEU A 4 -19.28 -5.23 21.73
C LEU A 4 -17.96 -4.46 21.90
N LEU A 5 -17.30 -4.16 20.77
CA LEU A 5 -16.06 -3.41 20.69
C LEU A 5 -16.19 -2.37 19.58
N ILE A 6 -15.75 -1.15 19.85
CA ILE A 6 -15.78 -0.05 18.88
C ILE A 6 -14.61 -0.16 17.91
N ASN A 7 -13.44 -0.57 18.40
CA ASN A 7 -12.24 -0.78 17.61
C ASN A 7 -11.60 -2.12 18.02
N GLU A 8 -11.74 -3.12 17.16
CA GLU A 8 -11.17 -4.47 17.38
C GLU A 8 -9.78 -4.60 16.74
N GLY A 9 -9.49 -3.80 15.72
CA GLY A 9 -8.24 -3.83 14.99
C GLY A 9 -8.26 -2.90 13.78
N SER A 10 -7.07 -2.53 13.32
CA SER A 10 -6.91 -1.78 12.07
C SER A 10 -6.70 -2.76 10.91
N LEU A 11 -7.22 -2.40 9.74
CA LEU A 11 -7.05 -3.17 8.51
C LEU A 11 -6.23 -2.36 7.52
N SER A 12 -5.32 -3.02 6.83
CA SER A 12 -4.58 -2.44 5.71
C SER A 12 -5.46 -2.31 4.47
N ASP A 13 -5.13 -1.35 3.62
CA ASP A 13 -5.82 -1.12 2.36
C ASP A 13 -5.72 -2.35 1.44
N PHE A 14 -4.62 -3.12 1.55
CA PHE A 14 -4.44 -4.41 0.87
C PHE A 14 -5.44 -5.48 1.33
N GLU A 15 -5.67 -5.62 2.64
CA GLU A 15 -6.65 -6.57 3.18
C GLU A 15 -8.07 -6.20 2.76
N VAL A 16 -8.38 -4.90 2.81
CA VAL A 16 -9.68 -4.38 2.36
C VAL A 16 -9.86 -4.65 0.86
N LEU A 17 -8.82 -4.40 0.04
CA LEU A 17 -8.84 -4.67 -1.39
C LEU A 17 -9.10 -6.15 -1.68
N SER A 18 -8.37 -7.04 -1.01
CA SER A 18 -8.50 -8.50 -1.14
C SER A 18 -9.92 -8.96 -0.80
N LEU A 19 -10.47 -8.47 0.32
CA LEU A 19 -11.84 -8.77 0.74
C LEU A 19 -12.88 -8.25 -0.27
N MET A 20 -12.68 -7.06 -0.84
CA MET A 20 -13.59 -6.49 -1.83
C MET A 20 -13.57 -7.29 -3.14
N GLN A 21 -12.42 -7.78 -3.56
CA GLN A 21 -12.26 -8.64 -4.74
C GLN A 21 -12.97 -9.98 -4.53
N GLU A 22 -12.76 -10.64 -3.38
CA GLU A 22 -13.44 -11.89 -3.04
C GLU A 22 -14.97 -11.72 -3.06
N ARG A 23 -15.49 -10.64 -2.45
CA ARG A 23 -16.92 -10.32 -2.46
C ARG A 23 -17.47 -10.05 -3.87
N LYS A 24 -16.66 -9.49 -4.77
CA LYS A 24 -17.04 -9.27 -6.17
C LYS A 24 -17.20 -10.60 -6.89
N GLU A 25 -16.26 -11.53 -6.72
CA GLU A 25 -16.29 -12.87 -7.34
C GLU A 25 -17.47 -13.71 -6.84
N GLN A 26 -17.71 -13.76 -5.53
CA GLN A 26 -18.84 -14.50 -4.94
C GLN A 26 -20.20 -14.01 -5.47
N ARG A 27 -20.29 -12.75 -5.90
CA ARG A 27 -21.50 -12.17 -6.51
C ARG A 27 -21.64 -12.45 -7.99
N LEU A 28 -20.54 -12.65 -8.72
CA LEU A 28 -20.64 -13.06 -10.14
C LEU A 28 -21.41 -14.39 -10.25
N HIS A 29 -21.29 -15.24 -9.23
CA HIS A 29 -22.00 -16.52 -9.12
C HIS A 29 -23.44 -16.43 -8.57
N LYS A 30 -23.88 -15.28 -8.05
CA LYS A 30 -25.21 -15.09 -7.44
C LYS A 30 -25.86 -13.82 -8.00
N SER A 31 -26.86 -13.99 -8.88
CA SER A 31 -27.60 -12.89 -9.53
C SER A 31 -27.89 -11.74 -8.55
N ALA A 32 -27.39 -10.54 -8.88
CA ALA A 32 -27.44 -9.39 -7.99
C ALA A 32 -28.89 -8.91 -7.80
N MET A 33 -29.48 -9.22 -6.64
CA MET A 33 -30.79 -8.67 -6.25
C MET A 33 -30.70 -7.15 -6.04
N VAL A 34 -31.74 -6.44 -6.49
CA VAL A 34 -31.95 -4.98 -6.33
C VAL A 34 -31.84 -4.53 -4.86
N ALA A 35 -32.15 -5.40 -3.89
CA ALA A 35 -32.07 -5.12 -2.46
C ALA A 35 -30.66 -4.75 -1.96
N TYR A 36 -29.60 -5.04 -2.73
CA TYR A 36 -28.22 -4.74 -2.37
C TYR A 36 -27.59 -3.60 -3.20
N ALA A 37 -28.40 -2.81 -3.91
CA ALA A 37 -27.90 -1.77 -4.81
C ALA A 37 -26.96 -0.76 -4.12
N GLU A 38 -27.32 -0.26 -2.93
CA GLU A 38 -26.51 0.70 -2.17
C GLU A 38 -25.17 0.10 -1.72
N ARG A 39 -25.21 -1.13 -1.17
CA ARG A 39 -24.00 -1.87 -0.80
C ARG A 39 -23.09 -2.09 -2.00
N ASN A 40 -23.66 -2.50 -3.14
CA ASN A 40 -22.88 -2.73 -4.36
C ASN A 40 -22.23 -1.45 -4.86
N TRP A 41 -22.93 -0.32 -4.75
CA TRP A 41 -22.38 0.98 -5.09
C TRP A 41 -21.20 1.36 -4.18
N MET A 42 -21.32 1.15 -2.87
CA MET A 42 -20.23 1.39 -1.92
C MET A 42 -19.02 0.49 -2.21
N ASP A 43 -19.24 -0.82 -2.36
CA ASP A 43 -18.16 -1.78 -2.67
C ASP A 43 -17.44 -1.40 -3.97
N HIS A 44 -18.18 -0.98 -4.99
CA HIS A 44 -17.59 -0.53 -6.26
C HIS A 44 -16.78 0.76 -6.09
N LYS A 45 -17.24 1.71 -5.26
CA LYS A 45 -16.50 2.95 -4.98
C LYS A 45 -15.20 2.69 -4.24
N VAL A 46 -15.24 1.85 -3.20
CA VAL A 46 -14.05 1.46 -2.43
C VAL A 46 -13.07 0.72 -3.33
N LEU A 47 -13.54 -0.28 -4.09
CA LEU A 47 -12.68 -1.00 -5.02
C LEU A 47 -12.06 -0.07 -6.07
N LYS A 48 -12.85 0.85 -6.64
CA LYS A 48 -12.34 1.83 -7.59
C LYS A 48 -11.25 2.70 -6.97
N PHE A 49 -11.44 3.16 -5.74
CA PHE A 49 -10.45 3.97 -5.03
C PHE A 49 -9.15 3.18 -4.80
N LEU A 50 -9.27 1.96 -4.27
CA LEU A 50 -8.11 1.12 -3.94
C LEU A 50 -7.32 0.60 -5.16
N THR A 51 -7.95 0.56 -6.34
CA THR A 51 -7.31 0.19 -7.62
C THR A 51 -6.83 1.40 -8.43
N GLN A 52 -7.09 2.63 -7.98
CA GLN A 52 -6.57 3.82 -8.66
C GLN A 52 -5.04 3.92 -8.51
N SER A 53 -4.40 4.61 -9.46
CA SER A 53 -2.95 4.73 -9.55
C SER A 53 -2.26 5.32 -8.31
N HIS A 54 -2.99 6.00 -7.42
CA HIS A 54 -2.45 6.56 -6.18
C HIS A 54 -2.46 5.56 -5.02
N SER A 55 -3.32 4.55 -5.09
CA SER A 55 -3.43 3.49 -4.10
C SER A 55 -2.60 2.32 -4.62
N HIS A 56 -1.29 2.42 -4.41
CA HIS A 56 -0.29 1.44 -4.82
C HIS A 56 -0.52 0.04 -4.21
N CYS A 57 -1.56 -0.17 -3.41
CA CYS A 57 -1.96 -1.47 -2.86
C CYS A 57 -2.20 -2.57 -3.89
N SER A 58 -2.48 -2.23 -5.16
CA SER A 58 -2.64 -3.26 -6.21
C SER A 58 -1.32 -3.93 -6.61
N THR A 59 -0.18 -3.37 -6.27
CA THR A 59 1.16 -3.97 -6.48
C THR A 59 1.69 -4.66 -5.23
N LEU A 60 0.94 -4.63 -4.13
CA LEU A 60 1.31 -5.32 -2.90
C LEU A 60 0.90 -6.79 -2.98
N SER A 61 1.75 -7.63 -2.40
CA SER A 61 1.45 -9.04 -2.17
C SER A 61 1.53 -9.36 -0.69
N SER A 62 0.85 -10.42 -0.25
CA SER A 62 0.95 -10.88 1.14
C SER A 62 2.39 -11.25 1.52
N SER A 63 3.19 -11.75 0.57
CA SER A 63 4.62 -12.02 0.77
C SER A 63 5.41 -10.73 1.00
N SER A 64 5.20 -9.69 0.18
CA SER A 64 5.89 -8.41 0.29
C SER A 64 5.69 -7.77 1.68
N ILE A 65 4.46 -7.82 2.20
CA ILE A 65 4.13 -7.29 3.52
C ILE A 65 4.83 -8.10 4.63
N GLN A 66 4.83 -9.43 4.52
CA GLN A 66 5.52 -10.28 5.49
C GLN A 66 7.03 -10.06 5.48
N ASP A 67 7.62 -9.90 4.30
CA ASP A 67 9.05 -9.69 4.15
C ASP A 67 9.45 -8.31 4.68
N PHE A 68 8.64 -7.27 4.44
CA PHE A 68 8.81 -5.96 5.08
C PHE A 68 8.81 -6.06 6.62
N LEU A 69 7.84 -6.77 7.21
CA LEU A 69 7.76 -6.92 8.66
C LEU A 69 8.95 -7.70 9.22
N LYS A 70 9.43 -8.73 8.53
CA LYS A 70 10.63 -9.48 8.94
C LYS A 70 11.89 -8.64 8.83
N GLU A 71 12.05 -7.89 7.75
CA GLU A 71 13.21 -7.01 7.57
C GLU A 71 13.25 -5.91 8.62
N LEU A 72 12.09 -5.31 8.96
CA LEU A 72 12.00 -4.36 10.07
C LEU A 72 12.40 -4.95 11.42
N GLU A 73 12.08 -6.22 11.68
CA GLU A 73 12.47 -6.91 12.92
C GLU A 73 13.96 -7.28 12.96
N GLN A 74 14.55 -7.52 11.79
CA GLN A 74 15.97 -7.87 11.66
C GLN A 74 16.88 -6.64 11.60
N ALA A 75 16.36 -5.51 11.14
CA ALA A 75 17.09 -4.26 11.08
C ALA A 75 17.30 -3.70 12.49
N ASP A 76 18.50 -3.19 12.76
CA ASP A 76 18.84 -2.51 14.02
C ASP A 76 18.29 -1.08 14.02
N LEU A 77 16.95 -0.97 13.95
CA LEU A 77 16.19 0.26 13.87
C LEU A 77 15.30 0.44 15.11
N PRO A 78 15.04 1.70 15.51
CA PRO A 78 14.01 1.99 16.51
C PRO A 78 12.67 1.36 16.12
N ALA A 79 11.98 0.79 17.11
CA ALA A 79 10.70 0.14 16.87
C ALA A 79 9.65 1.13 16.33
N LEU A 80 9.02 0.75 15.22
CA LEU A 80 7.84 1.43 14.69
C LEU A 80 6.58 0.98 15.43
N THR A 81 5.68 1.93 15.69
CA THR A 81 4.36 1.64 16.24
C THR A 81 3.49 0.87 15.23
N SER A 82 2.45 0.19 15.69
CA SER A 82 1.53 -0.52 14.79
C SER A 82 0.85 0.41 13.77
N ALA A 83 0.58 1.66 14.16
CA ALA A 83 0.00 2.66 13.27
C ALA A 83 1.00 3.13 12.20
N GLU A 84 2.26 3.37 12.58
CA GLU A 84 3.32 3.69 11.63
C GLU A 84 3.52 2.54 10.63
N LYS A 85 3.63 1.30 11.10
CA LYS A 85 3.76 0.12 10.22
C LYS A 85 2.60 0.03 9.23
N LEU A 86 1.37 0.25 9.68
CA LEU A 86 0.18 0.26 8.82
C LEU A 86 0.28 1.36 7.75
N GLN A 87 0.72 2.55 8.15
CA GLN A 87 0.86 3.69 7.25
C GLN A 87 1.96 3.47 6.20
N PHE A 88 3.07 2.82 6.57
CA PHE A 88 4.11 2.40 5.63
C PHE A 88 3.56 1.43 4.58
N ILE A 89 2.76 0.44 5.01
CA ILE A 89 2.14 -0.54 4.11
C ILE A 89 1.16 0.15 3.14
N ASN A 90 0.34 1.10 3.62
CA ASN A 90 -0.66 1.75 2.79
C ASN A 90 -0.06 2.77 1.80
N HIS A 91 0.96 3.52 2.21
CA HIS A 91 1.48 4.65 1.44
C HIS A 91 2.80 4.40 0.71
N LEU A 92 3.54 3.34 1.07
CA LEU A 92 4.84 3.01 0.48
C LEU A 92 5.78 4.23 0.37
N PRO A 93 6.17 4.84 1.50
CA PRO A 93 7.02 6.03 1.49
C PRO A 93 8.40 5.69 0.91
N THR A 94 8.72 6.20 -0.28
CA THR A 94 10.05 6.06 -0.90
C THR A 94 10.91 7.31 -0.71
N GLU A 95 10.30 8.44 -0.36
CA GLU A 95 11.00 9.71 -0.18
C GLU A 95 11.23 10.02 1.30
N LEU A 96 12.34 10.70 1.59
CA LEU A 96 12.68 11.14 2.95
C LEU A 96 11.57 11.97 3.60
N VAL A 97 10.93 12.84 2.82
CA VAL A 97 9.84 13.71 3.29
C VAL A 97 8.62 12.90 3.72
N ASP A 98 8.31 11.80 3.02
CA ASP A 98 7.13 10.99 3.32
C ASP A 98 7.31 10.26 4.66
N ILE A 99 8.53 9.76 4.94
CA ILE A 99 8.83 9.13 6.22
C ILE A 99 8.68 10.13 7.38
N HIS A 100 9.14 11.37 7.20
CA HIS A 100 8.98 12.42 8.20
C HIS A 100 7.51 12.81 8.45
N LEU A 101 6.62 12.58 7.48
CA LEU A 101 5.18 12.80 7.65
C LEU A 101 4.48 11.64 8.36
N ILE A 102 5.05 10.45 8.31
CA ILE A 102 4.47 9.24 8.91
C ILE A 102 4.95 9.02 10.34
N ILE A 103 6.24 9.21 10.60
CA ILE A 103 6.86 8.97 11.90
C ILE A 103 6.81 10.24 12.75
N GLU A 104 6.18 10.14 13.92
CA GLU A 104 6.21 11.22 14.91
C GLU A 104 7.62 11.39 15.49
N ASP A 105 8.09 12.65 15.52
CA ASP A 105 9.43 13.02 16.00
C ASP A 105 10.56 12.21 15.34
N CYS A 106 10.48 12.04 14.01
CA CYS A 106 11.42 11.23 13.24
C CYS A 106 12.89 11.60 13.50
N ALA A 107 13.23 12.90 13.47
CA ALA A 107 14.59 13.38 13.72
C ALA A 107 15.08 13.16 15.17
N GLY A 108 14.17 13.02 16.14
CA GLY A 108 14.50 12.69 17.52
C GLY A 108 14.68 11.18 17.75
N ARG A 109 13.99 10.34 16.96
CA ARG A 109 14.00 8.88 17.11
C ARG A 109 14.99 8.16 16.22
N PHE A 110 15.24 8.67 15.01
CA PHE A 110 16.05 8.03 13.99
C PHE A 110 17.21 8.93 13.55
N SER A 111 18.36 8.34 13.24
CA SER A 111 19.42 9.03 12.51
C SER A 111 19.12 9.09 11.02
N GLU A 112 19.73 10.03 10.29
CA GLU A 112 19.58 10.12 8.83
C GLU A 112 19.91 8.79 8.14
N THR A 113 20.97 8.10 8.58
CA THR A 113 21.36 6.79 8.04
C THR A 113 20.34 5.69 8.30
N GLN A 114 19.62 5.75 9.42
CA GLN A 114 18.56 4.80 9.75
C GLN A 114 17.30 5.07 8.93
N VAL A 115 17.01 6.34 8.65
CA VAL A 115 15.92 6.71 7.75
C VAL A 115 16.23 6.27 6.31
N ASP A 116 17.46 6.44 5.84
CA ASP A 116 17.88 5.92 4.53
C ASP A 116 17.75 4.39 4.46
N GLU A 117 18.07 3.67 5.54
CA GLU A 117 17.88 2.22 5.58
C GLU A 117 16.40 1.83 5.58
N LEU A 118 15.53 2.59 6.27
CA LEU A 118 14.08 2.40 6.19
C LEU A 118 13.57 2.56 4.75
N ILE A 119 14.03 3.59 4.03
CA ILE A 119 13.68 3.79 2.62
C ILE A 119 14.09 2.56 1.82
N ARG A 120 15.33 2.09 1.97
CA ARG A 120 15.83 0.92 1.25
C ARG A 120 15.04 -0.36 1.53
N ILE A 121 14.63 -0.57 2.78
CA ILE A 121 13.78 -1.72 3.15
C ILE A 121 12.43 -1.61 2.42
N VAL A 122 11.80 -0.44 2.40
CA VAL A 122 10.53 -0.21 1.70
C VAL A 122 10.68 -0.44 0.20
N GLU A 123 11.75 0.08 -0.41
CA GLU A 123 12.05 -0.10 -1.84
C GLU A 123 12.26 -1.57 -2.21
N ARG A 124 12.99 -2.32 -1.38
CA ARG A 124 13.29 -3.74 -1.61
C ARG A 124 12.06 -4.64 -1.45
N THR A 125 11.17 -4.31 -0.51
CA THR A 125 10.08 -5.21 -0.11
C THR A 125 8.72 -4.78 -0.67
N LEU A 126 8.24 -3.60 -0.28
CA LEU A 126 6.91 -3.12 -0.60
C LEU A 126 6.82 -2.50 -2.00
N ALA A 127 7.82 -1.69 -2.38
CA ALA A 127 7.79 -0.88 -3.60
C ALA A 127 8.53 -1.51 -4.79
N ALA A 128 9.04 -2.73 -4.68
CA ALA A 128 9.82 -3.38 -5.73
C ALA A 128 9.07 -3.39 -7.09
N GLU A 129 7.83 -3.89 -7.11
CA GLU A 129 7.01 -3.94 -8.33
C GLU A 129 6.60 -2.55 -8.82
N LEU A 130 6.40 -1.58 -7.92
CA LEU A 130 6.08 -0.20 -8.26
C LEU A 130 7.26 0.46 -9.00
N LEU A 131 8.47 0.31 -8.44
CA LEU A 131 9.70 0.87 -9.00
C LEU A 131 10.04 0.25 -10.35
N GLU A 132 9.85 -1.06 -10.51
CA GLU A 132 10.02 -1.74 -11.81
C GLU A 132 9.10 -1.14 -12.88
N ARG A 133 7.81 -0.95 -12.57
CA ARG A 133 6.85 -0.32 -13.49
C ARG A 133 7.25 1.13 -13.82
N ARG A 134 7.65 1.90 -12.82
CA ARG A 134 8.09 3.29 -13.00
C ARG A 134 9.31 3.40 -13.92
N ASN A 135 10.27 2.48 -13.76
CA ASN A 135 11.46 2.42 -14.60
C ASN A 135 11.13 2.01 -16.03
N ALA A 136 10.21 1.05 -16.22
CA ALA A 136 9.74 0.66 -17.55
C ALA A 136 9.02 1.81 -18.28
N ASP A 137 8.16 2.55 -17.56
CA ASP A 137 7.45 3.71 -18.10
C ASP A 137 8.40 4.86 -18.48
N ALA A 138 9.47 5.07 -17.70
CA ALA A 138 10.50 6.06 -18.01
C ALA A 138 11.27 5.68 -19.29
N GLN A 139 11.70 4.41 -19.41
CA GLN A 139 12.38 3.91 -20.61
C GLN A 139 11.51 4.01 -21.87
N ALA A 140 10.21 3.75 -21.74
CA ALA A 140 9.25 3.86 -22.84
C ALA A 140 9.03 5.32 -23.30
N LYS A 141 9.13 6.29 -22.38
CA LYS A 141 9.07 7.71 -22.72
C LYS A 141 10.34 8.20 -23.40
N ASP A 142 11.50 7.83 -22.87
CA ASP A 142 12.79 8.21 -23.47
C ASP A 142 12.96 7.66 -24.89
N THR A 143 12.45 6.45 -25.16
CA THR A 143 12.43 5.88 -26.53
C THR A 143 11.45 6.59 -27.45
N ALA A 144 10.26 6.95 -26.97
CA ALA A 144 9.28 7.69 -27.77
C ALA A 144 9.71 9.13 -28.08
N GLU A 145 10.45 9.79 -27.19
CA GLU A 145 11.01 11.13 -27.43
C GLU A 145 12.17 11.07 -28.43
N ALA A 146 13.03 10.05 -28.36
CA ALA A 146 14.11 9.85 -29.33
C ALA A 146 13.60 9.55 -30.75
N GLU A 147 12.50 8.82 -30.89
CA GLU A 147 11.87 8.54 -32.19
C GLU A 147 11.09 9.74 -32.77
N ALA A 148 10.74 10.74 -31.96
CA ALA A 148 10.02 11.94 -32.39
C ALA A 148 10.95 13.08 -32.83
N GLU A 149 12.23 13.02 -32.46
CA GLU A 149 13.27 13.98 -32.87
C GLU A 149 14.03 13.57 -34.15
N GLU A 150 13.75 12.38 -34.72
CA GLU A 150 14.25 11.88 -36.02
C GLU A 150 13.24 12.08 -37.17
#